data_AF-A0A534GXU1-F1
#
_entry.id   AF-A0A534GXU1-F1
#
_cell.length_a   1.000
_cell.length_b   1.000
_cell.length_c   1.000
_cell.angle_alpha   90.00
_cell.angle_beta   90.00
_cell.angle_gamma   90.00
#
_symmetry.space_group_name_H-M   'P 1'
#
loop_
_entity.id
_entity.type
_entity.pdbx_description
1 polymer ?
#
loop_
_entity_poly.entity_id
_entity_poly.type
_entity_poly.pdbx_seq_one_letter_code
_entity_poly.pdbx_strand_id
1 'polypeptide(L)'
;MNQAQVPSGAPRRAATVALLLLAQLTLSAHAGPNEQAKRIYERIAGEPPPASALTQMSAAITATPGQQGLLNAAAIATSAPSFYNVTLKNLVVPWTNRDQT
;
A
#
# COMPACT_ATOMS: atom_id res chain seq x y z
N MET A 1 41.19 -48.70 -20.99
CA MET A 1 40.87 -47.44 -21.67
C MET A 1 39.39 -47.44 -21.98
N ASN A 2 38.62 -46.54 -21.36
CA ASN A 2 37.39 -45.91 -21.90
C ASN A 2 36.67 -45.19 -20.76
N GLN A 3 37.05 -43.92 -20.59
CA GLN A 3 36.32 -42.91 -19.83
C GLN A 3 35.92 -41.83 -20.85
N ALA A 4 34.64 -41.78 -21.25
CA ALA A 4 34.02 -40.66 -21.96
C ALA A 4 32.53 -41.00 -22.11
N GLN A 5 31.53 -40.16 -21.84
CA GLN A 5 31.44 -38.76 -21.45
C GLN A 5 30.00 -38.63 -20.91
N VAL A 6 29.81 -38.17 -19.67
CA VAL A 6 28.46 -37.84 -19.17
C VAL A 6 28.11 -36.43 -19.68
N PRO A 7 26.97 -36.23 -20.38
CA PRO A 7 26.61 -34.94 -20.94
C PRO A 7 26.19 -33.94 -19.84
N SER A 8 27.05 -32.97 -19.54
CA SER A 8 26.86 -31.93 -18.52
C SER A 8 26.08 -30.70 -19.05
N GLY A 9 24.81 -30.92 -19.43
CA GLY A 9 23.90 -29.87 -19.93
C GLY A 9 22.94 -29.25 -18.90
N ALA A 10 22.90 -29.75 -17.66
CA ALA A 10 21.88 -29.40 -16.66
C ALA A 10 22.07 -28.08 -15.86
N PRO A 11 23.29 -27.60 -15.51
CA PRO A 11 23.42 -26.58 -14.47
C PRO A 11 22.96 -25.19 -14.92
N ARG A 12 23.08 -24.87 -16.21
CA ARG A 12 22.66 -23.57 -16.77
C ARG A 12 21.14 -23.40 -16.81
N ARG A 13 20.40 -24.49 -17.10
CA ARG A 13 18.94 -24.50 -17.13
C ARG A 13 18.34 -24.47 -15.71
N ALA A 14 18.97 -25.19 -14.78
CA ALA A 14 18.61 -25.12 -13.38
C ALA A 14 18.87 -23.71 -12.80
N ALA A 15 19.99 -23.08 -13.15
CA ALA A 15 20.32 -21.73 -12.72
C ALA A 15 19.35 -20.66 -13.28
N THR A 16 18.92 -20.75 -14.54
CA THR A 16 17.93 -19.81 -15.09
C THR A 16 16.55 -19.96 -14.45
N VAL A 17 16.11 -21.19 -14.18
CA VAL A 17 14.84 -21.43 -13.46
C VAL A 17 14.91 -20.91 -12.02
N ALA A 18 16.02 -21.14 -11.32
CA ALA A 18 16.23 -20.62 -9.97
C ALA A 18 16.22 -19.08 -9.95
N LEU A 19 16.84 -18.43 -10.93
CA LEU A 19 16.84 -16.97 -11.05
C LEU A 19 15.43 -16.41 -11.32
N LEU A 20 14.65 -17.07 -12.17
CA LEU A 20 13.25 -16.69 -12.44
C LEU A 20 12.36 -16.84 -11.20
N LEU A 21 12.55 -17.89 -10.40
CA LEU A 21 11.83 -18.09 -9.14
C LEU A 21 12.22 -17.03 -8.08
N LEU A 22 13.51 -16.69 -7.99
CA LEU A 22 13.97 -15.63 -7.08
C LEU A 22 13.43 -14.25 -7.46
N ALA A 23 13.24 -13.98 -8.75
CA ALA A 23 12.66 -12.72 -9.22
C ALA A 23 11.20 -12.51 -8.79
N GLN A 24 10.48 -13.57 -8.39
CA GLN A 24 9.10 -13.46 -7.89
C GLN A 24 9.02 -13.00 -6.43
N LEU A 25 10.12 -13.05 -5.68
CA LEU A 25 10.18 -12.61 -4.27
C LEU A 25 10.07 -11.09 -4.11
N THR A 26 10.17 -10.31 -5.20
CA THR A 26 10.10 -8.84 -5.18
C THR A 26 8.70 -8.30 -5.49
N LEU A 27 7.69 -9.17 -5.64
CA LEU A 27 6.30 -8.74 -5.86
C LEU A 27 5.78 -8.01 -4.60
N SER A 28 5.61 -6.69 -4.72
CA SER A 28 4.97 -5.87 -3.68
C SER A 28 3.55 -6.38 -3.41
N ALA A 29 3.24 -6.67 -2.15
CA ALA A 29 1.88 -6.99 -1.72
C ALA A 29 0.96 -5.79 -1.98
N HIS A 30 0.14 -5.86 -3.02
CA HIS A 30 -0.81 -4.81 -3.36
C HIS A 30 -2.09 -5.02 -2.55
N ALA A 31 -2.35 -4.14 -1.59
CA ALA A 31 -3.65 -4.06 -0.93
C ALA A 31 -4.73 -3.78 -1.98
N GLY A 32 -5.89 -4.46 -1.91
CA GLY A 32 -7.01 -4.18 -2.80
C GLY A 32 -7.63 -2.80 -2.55
N PRO A 33 -8.55 -2.33 -3.40
CA PRO A 33 -9.13 -1.00 -3.29
C PRO A 33 -9.83 -0.73 -1.95
N ASN A 34 -10.46 -1.74 -1.35
CA ASN A 34 -11.13 -1.61 -0.06
C ASN A 34 -10.13 -1.49 1.09
N GLU A 35 -9.05 -2.28 1.07
CA GLU A 35 -7.99 -2.24 2.08
C GLU A 35 -7.22 -0.92 2.00
N GLN A 36 -6.95 -0.44 0.78
CA GLN A 36 -6.36 0.88 0.54
C GLN A 36 -7.27 1.99 1.05
N ALA A 37 -8.56 1.97 0.69
CA ALA A 37 -9.55 2.94 1.15
C ALA A 37 -9.64 2.98 2.68
N LYS A 38 -9.77 1.82 3.33
CA LYS A 38 -9.81 1.72 4.79
C LYS A 38 -8.58 2.34 5.44
N ARG A 39 -7.38 1.96 4.96
CA ARG A 39 -6.12 2.48 5.50
C ARG A 39 -6.01 4.00 5.35
N ILE A 40 -6.41 4.55 4.20
CA ILE A 40 -6.41 6.00 3.96
C ILE A 40 -7.37 6.70 4.93
N TYR A 41 -8.60 6.18 5.06
CA TYR A 41 -9.62 6.78 5.92
C TYR A 41 -9.18 6.79 7.38
N GLU A 42 -8.71 5.67 7.91
CA GLU A 42 -8.25 5.57 9.30
C GLU A 42 -7.06 6.51 9.58
N ARG A 43 -6.19 6.76 8.61
CA ARG A 43 -5.06 7.69 8.75
C ARG A 43 -5.47 9.15 8.72
N ILE A 44 -6.44 9.50 7.89
CA ILE A 44 -6.88 10.89 7.69
C ILE A 44 -7.96 11.28 8.68
N ALA A 45 -9.01 10.48 8.79
CA ALA A 45 -10.14 10.75 9.68
C ALA A 45 -9.86 10.33 11.13
N GLY A 46 -8.96 9.37 11.38
CA GLY A 46 -8.67 8.90 12.74
C GLY A 46 -9.78 8.03 13.36
N GLU A 47 -10.77 7.62 12.56
CA GLU A 47 -11.89 6.77 12.96
C GLU A 47 -12.16 5.68 11.90
N PRO A 48 -12.89 4.60 12.22
CA PRO A 48 -13.26 3.59 11.23
C PRO A 48 -14.18 4.15 10.14
N PRO A 49 -14.01 3.76 8.86
CA PRO A 49 -14.84 4.27 7.78
C PRO A 49 -16.30 3.77 7.86
N PRO A 50 -17.30 4.64 7.65
CA PRO A 50 -18.66 4.19 7.37
C PRO A 50 -18.72 3.51 6.00
N ALA A 51 -19.69 2.61 5.81
CA ALA A 51 -19.82 1.80 4.59
C ALA A 51 -19.95 2.65 3.31
N SER A 52 -20.62 3.81 3.40
CA SER A 52 -20.78 4.75 2.29
C SER A 52 -19.44 5.36 1.85
N ALA A 53 -18.64 5.86 2.80
CA ALA A 53 -17.33 6.42 2.51
C ALA A 53 -16.37 5.36 1.97
N LEU A 54 -16.38 4.15 2.55
CA LEU A 54 -15.56 3.04 2.07
C LEU A 54 -15.86 2.69 0.61
N THR A 55 -17.15 2.62 0.25
CA THR A 55 -17.61 2.35 -1.11
C THR A 55 -17.20 3.46 -2.08
N GLN A 56 -17.36 4.73 -1.68
CA GLN A 56 -16.97 5.88 -2.51
C GLN A 56 -15.46 5.92 -2.75
N MET A 57 -14.66 5.66 -1.71
CA MET A 57 -13.22 5.65 -1.80
C MET A 57 -12.69 4.47 -2.62
N SER A 58 -13.24 3.27 -2.45
CA SER A 58 -12.82 2.11 -3.24
C SER A 58 -13.18 2.28 -4.72
N ALA A 59 -14.34 2.89 -5.01
CA ALA A 59 -14.71 3.30 -6.37
C ALA A 59 -13.73 4.34 -6.94
N ALA A 60 -13.33 5.35 -6.16
CA ALA A 60 -12.37 6.37 -6.61
C ALA A 60 -10.98 5.78 -6.93
N ILE A 61 -10.52 4.82 -6.13
CA ILE A 61 -9.25 4.11 -6.36
C ILE A 61 -9.33 3.24 -7.61
N THR A 62 -10.46 2.54 -7.79
CA THR A 62 -10.67 1.65 -8.94
C THR A 62 -10.81 2.44 -10.24
N ALA A 63 -11.53 3.56 -10.21
CA ALA A 63 -11.79 4.40 -11.38
C ALA A 63 -10.54 5.15 -11.86
N THR A 64 -9.58 5.44 -10.98
CA THR A 64 -8.35 6.13 -11.35
C THR A 64 -7.15 5.45 -10.71
N PRO A 65 -6.57 4.41 -11.34
CA PRO A 65 -5.45 3.68 -10.79
C PRO A 65 -4.24 4.58 -10.51
N GLY A 66 -3.48 4.23 -9.47
CA GLY A 66 -2.27 4.94 -9.08
C GLY A 66 -2.53 6.15 -8.17
N GLN A 67 -1.58 7.08 -8.14
CA GLN A 67 -1.54 8.17 -7.15
C GLN A 67 -2.80 9.04 -7.17
N GLN A 68 -3.38 9.29 -8.34
CA GLN A 68 -4.55 10.16 -8.46
C GLN A 68 -5.79 9.55 -7.79
N GLY A 69 -6.04 8.25 -7.90
CA GLY A 69 -7.15 7.60 -7.21
C GLY A 69 -6.97 7.58 -5.69
N LEU A 70 -5.72 7.44 -5.23
CA LEU A 70 -5.39 7.55 -3.80
C LEU A 70 -5.64 8.97 -3.27
N LEU A 71 -5.29 10.00 -4.04
CA LEU A 71 -5.57 11.40 -3.70
C LEU A 71 -7.07 11.69 -3.70
N ASN A 72 -7.82 11.16 -4.68
CA ASN A 72 -9.27 11.30 -4.72
C ASN A 72 -9.92 10.65 -3.49
N ALA A 73 -9.48 9.44 -3.11
CA ALA A 73 -9.93 8.79 -1.90
C ALA A 73 -9.56 9.58 -0.63
N ALA A 74 -8.36 10.16 -0.58
CA ALA A 74 -7.94 11.01 0.53
C ALA A 74 -8.81 12.25 0.67
N ALA A 75 -9.19 12.89 -0.45
CA ALA A 75 -10.11 14.03 -0.45
C ALA A 75 -11.52 13.65 0.04
N ILE A 76 -11.98 12.42 -0.20
CA ILE A 76 -13.23 11.93 0.38
C ILE A 76 -13.08 11.76 1.91
N ALA A 77 -11.95 11.23 2.37
CA ALA A 77 -11.71 11.00 3.81
C ALA A 77 -11.67 12.30 4.64
N THR A 78 -11.30 13.45 4.06
CA THR A 78 -11.35 14.74 4.78
C THR A 78 -12.77 15.22 5.07
N SER A 79 -13.78 14.64 4.41
CA SER A 79 -15.19 14.95 4.67
C SER A 79 -15.73 14.27 5.95
N ALA A 80 -14.91 13.45 6.63
CA ALA A 80 -15.27 12.86 7.92
C ALA A 80 -15.47 13.95 9.00
N PRO A 81 -16.51 13.86 9.85
CA PRO A 81 -16.74 14.84 10.91
C PRO A 81 -15.57 14.95 11.90
N SER A 82 -14.87 13.85 12.17
CA SER A 82 -13.70 13.81 13.05
C SER A 82 -12.51 14.59 12.50
N PHE A 83 -12.38 14.70 11.17
CA PHE A 83 -11.23 15.32 10.51
C PHE A 83 -11.08 16.78 10.94
N TYR A 84 -12.13 17.59 10.79
CA TYR A 84 -12.09 19.01 11.16
C TYR A 84 -12.19 19.25 12.68
N ASN A 85 -12.76 18.31 13.43
CA ASN A 85 -12.97 18.46 14.87
C ASN A 85 -11.75 18.10 15.71
N VAL A 86 -11.01 17.07 15.32
CA VAL A 86 -9.94 16.46 16.11
C VAL A 86 -8.66 16.37 15.28
N THR A 87 -8.72 15.72 14.12
CA THR A 87 -7.50 15.33 13.40
C THR A 87 -6.72 16.54 12.89
N LEU A 88 -7.38 17.49 12.24
CA LEU A 88 -6.72 18.69 11.72
C LEU A 88 -6.12 19.52 12.85
N LYS A 89 -6.82 19.64 13.98
CA LYS A 89 -6.30 20.33 15.17
C LYS A 89 -5.02 19.65 15.66
N ASN A 90 -5.06 18.33 15.86
CA ASN A 90 -3.90 17.57 16.32
C ASN A 90 -2.73 17.60 15.32
N LEU A 91 -3.00 17.70 14.01
CA LEU A 91 -1.98 17.79 12.98
C LEU A 91 -1.26 19.14 12.99
N VAL A 92 -1.97 20.24 13.26
CA VAL A 92 -1.40 21.59 13.25
C VAL A 92 -0.90 22.07 14.61
N VAL A 93 -1.21 21.36 15.71
CA VAL A 93 -0.75 21.73 17.06
C VAL A 93 0.78 21.64 17.09
N PRO A 94 1.49 22.76 17.33
CA PRO A 94 2.93 22.74 17.47
C PRO A 94 3.32 21.95 18.71
N TRP A 95 4.28 21.04 18.57
CA TRP A 95 4.77 20.20 19.66
C TRP A 95 5.69 20.93 20.65
N THR A 96 5.79 22.26 20.56
CA THR A 96 6.96 23.01 21.09
C THR A 96 6.83 23.53 22.51
N ASN A 97 5.69 23.36 23.21
CA ASN A 97 5.48 23.99 24.53
C ASN A 97 5.10 23.00 25.65
N ARG A 98 5.77 21.85 25.77
CA ARG A 98 5.57 20.95 26.93
C ARG A 98 6.74 20.82 27.89
N ASP A 99 7.98 21.00 27.43
CA ASP A 99 9.19 20.74 28.23
C ASP A 99 10.15 21.95 28.35
N GLN A 100 9.68 23.19 28.11
CA GLN A 100 10.46 24.42 28.36
C GLN A 100 10.02 25.09 29.67
N THR A 101 10.28 24.45 30.81
CA THR A 101 10.42 25.11 32.12
C THR A 101 11.49 24.40 32.93
#